data_AF-A0A3N4GAC0-F1
#
_entry.id   AF-A0A3N4GAC0-F1
#
_cell.length_a   1.000
_cell.length_b   1.000
_cell.length_c   1.000
_cell.angle_alpha   90.00
_cell.angle_beta   90.00
_cell.angle_gamma   90.00
#
_symmetry.space_group_name_H-M   'P 1'
#
loop_
_entity.id
_entity.type
_entity.pdbx_description
1 polymer ?
#
loop_
_entity_poly.entity_id
_entity_poly.type
_entity_poly.pdbx_seq_one_letter_code
_entity_poly.pdbx_strand_id
1 'polypeptide(L)'
;MSEEKGNTIASIEIRFDNDPWLEDIFEVEDEIEPVQKLTVDADGNVDFYAQVYSFVEDKKLKPRRFDGQIPVEVTNVLYSAVLQFIVKNEHVATDYSLGLWNIVVTFITGEKYQFVGSTDAETAEETSNILRQCIPIPGLRLFDGNYSDPYGGDEITRLTLNYHRKSKLPRALSINGEELITTWRYTESLVIDGETETVQIIQNLDEDTEARHFFRMKNRIKMLMDDLKDEGLLKDLDIPTGKIPKNPDETITFELVIEYAKRDTQELKGRFDLAHLPENWFLIVDAIQDTLDNFGKGEILHGLQQIDSKSRKKQIVCGVSFQESDEIRYYITDNKKIQVGDLVEVPLGYANSFSTIGYVETVEMYAPKDVPFPMESAKYILHVLNRH
;
A
#
# COMPACT_ATOMS: atom_id res chain seq x y z
N MET A 1 -8.72 -16.07 55.10
CA MET A 1 -9.81 -15.46 54.29
C MET A 1 -9.73 -13.92 54.27
N SER A 2 -8.54 -13.34 54.48
CA SER A 2 -8.35 -11.89 54.65
C SER A 2 -7.20 -11.30 53.81
N GLU A 3 -6.59 -12.06 52.89
CA GLU A 3 -5.48 -11.58 52.06
C GLU A 3 -5.88 -11.26 50.60
N GLU A 4 -7.05 -11.71 50.11
CA GLU A 4 -7.46 -11.46 48.71
C GLU A 4 -8.08 -10.07 48.45
N LYS A 5 -8.49 -9.33 49.50
CA LYS A 5 -9.10 -8.00 49.32
C LYS A 5 -8.08 -6.87 49.10
N GLY A 6 -6.77 -7.15 49.24
CA GLY A 6 -5.74 -6.13 49.06
C GLY A 6 -5.48 -5.73 47.60
N ASN A 7 -5.83 -6.59 46.65
CA ASN A 7 -5.45 -6.43 45.24
C ASN A 7 -6.63 -6.10 44.32
N THR A 8 -7.82 -5.81 44.85
CA THR A 8 -8.99 -5.45 44.03
C THR A 8 -8.89 -3.98 43.61
N ILE A 9 -8.95 -3.74 42.30
CA ILE A 9 -8.92 -2.38 41.72
C ILE A 9 -10.30 -1.74 41.86
N ALA A 10 -10.33 -0.48 42.30
CA ALA A 10 -11.53 0.35 42.38
C ALA A 10 -11.76 1.14 41.10
N SER A 11 -10.69 1.66 40.49
CA SER A 11 -10.76 2.38 39.23
C SER A 11 -9.40 2.51 38.55
N ILE A 12 -9.45 2.78 37.25
CA ILE A 12 -8.31 3.21 36.45
C ILE A 12 -8.64 4.56 35.81
N GLU A 13 -7.69 5.49 35.88
CA GLU A 13 -7.70 6.74 35.14
C GLU A 13 -6.53 6.74 34.15
N ILE A 14 -6.81 6.91 32.86
CA ILE A 14 -5.82 7.05 31.79
C ILE A 14 -5.95 8.46 31.22
N ARG A 15 -4.87 9.23 31.29
CA ARG A 15 -4.82 10.59 30.77
C ARG A 15 -3.67 10.75 29.79
N PHE A 16 -3.97 11.39 28.68
CA PHE A 16 -2.99 11.91 27.73
C PHE A 16 -3.00 13.42 27.80
N ASP A 17 -1.82 14.01 27.98
CA ASP A 17 -1.61 15.44 27.82
C ASP A 17 -0.47 15.64 26.81
N ASN A 18 -0.75 16.37 25.73
CA ASN A 18 0.25 16.81 24.77
C ASN A 18 0.25 18.34 24.67
N ASP A 19 1.44 18.94 24.55
CA ASP A 19 1.55 20.36 24.25
C ASP A 19 1.33 20.54 22.74
N PRO A 20 0.26 21.24 22.31
CA PRO A 20 0.00 21.49 20.88
C PRO A 20 1.14 22.21 20.16
N TRP A 21 2.06 22.84 20.90
CA TRP A 21 3.14 23.68 20.40
C TRP A 21 4.51 22.98 20.40
N LEU A 22 4.58 21.67 20.66
CA LEU A 22 5.79 20.88 20.37
C LEU A 22 5.84 20.60 18.86
N GLU A 23 6.41 21.55 18.13
CA GLU A 23 6.33 21.80 16.68
C GLU A 23 6.85 20.71 15.72
N ASP A 24 7.36 19.55 16.17
CA ASP A 24 8.18 18.69 15.30
C ASP A 24 7.64 17.28 15.01
N ILE A 25 6.49 16.84 15.56
CA ILE A 25 6.13 15.39 15.54
C ILE A 25 4.90 15.01 14.71
N PHE A 26 4.14 15.97 14.18
CA PHE A 26 3.02 15.65 13.31
C PHE A 26 3.13 16.48 12.04
N GLU A 27 3.27 15.81 10.88
CA GLU A 27 2.75 16.36 9.63
C GLU A 27 1.32 16.79 9.94
N VAL A 28 1.11 18.10 10.00
CA VAL A 28 0.08 18.71 10.84
C VAL A 28 -1.30 18.21 10.42
N GLU A 29 -1.87 17.29 11.19
CA GLU A 29 -3.29 16.93 11.08
C GLU A 29 -4.11 18.22 11.24
N ASP A 30 -5.11 18.43 10.39
CA ASP A 30 -5.97 19.63 10.44
C ASP A 30 -6.67 19.79 11.80
N GLU A 31 -6.88 18.67 12.50
CA GLU A 31 -7.46 18.56 13.84
C GLU A 31 -6.69 17.57 14.72
N ILE A 32 -6.40 17.95 15.98
CA ILE A 32 -5.71 17.10 16.96
C ILE A 32 -6.47 17.00 18.29
N GLU A 33 -6.20 15.96 19.07
CA GLU A 33 -6.68 15.80 20.46
C GLU A 33 -5.53 15.96 21.47
N PRO A 34 -5.22 17.19 21.92
CA PRO A 34 -4.11 17.42 22.86
C PRO A 34 -4.40 16.89 24.27
N VAL A 35 -5.67 16.65 24.62
CA VAL A 35 -6.06 16.14 25.94
C VAL A 35 -7.10 15.05 25.78
N GLN A 36 -6.82 13.88 26.36
CA GLN A 36 -7.75 12.77 26.50
C GLN A 36 -7.78 12.29 27.95
N LYS A 37 -8.97 12.03 28.49
CA LYS A 37 -9.18 11.41 29.79
C LYS A 37 -10.18 10.26 29.66
N LEU A 38 -9.81 9.10 30.19
CA LEU A 38 -10.63 7.91 30.28
C LEU A 38 -10.62 7.42 31.73
N THR A 39 -11.79 7.13 32.27
CA THR A 39 -11.95 6.53 33.60
C THR A 39 -12.80 5.26 33.48
N VAL A 40 -12.37 4.18 34.13
CA VAL A 40 -13.14 2.93 34.24
C VAL A 40 -13.17 2.49 35.69
N ASP A 41 -14.36 2.39 36.28
CA ASP A 41 -14.53 1.92 37.66
C ASP A 41 -14.86 0.42 37.76
N ALA A 42 -14.85 -0.10 39.00
CA ALA A 42 -15.04 -1.51 39.28
C ALA A 42 -16.46 -2.02 38.90
N ASP A 43 -17.43 -1.13 38.80
CA ASP A 43 -18.80 -1.43 38.37
C ASP A 43 -18.94 -1.39 36.84
N GLY A 44 -17.84 -1.12 36.13
CA GLY A 44 -17.76 -1.07 34.68
C GLY A 44 -18.25 0.25 34.09
N ASN A 45 -18.46 1.29 34.89
CA ASN A 45 -18.80 2.61 34.36
C ASN A 45 -17.59 3.20 33.64
N VAL A 46 -17.83 3.75 32.46
CA VAL A 46 -16.81 4.34 31.60
C VAL A 46 -17.15 5.81 31.37
N ASP A 47 -16.25 6.68 31.80
CA ASP A 47 -16.31 8.13 31.52
C ASP A 47 -15.15 8.52 30.62
N PHE A 48 -15.46 9.12 29.48
CA PHE A 48 -14.47 9.55 28.49
C PHE A 48 -14.68 10.99 28.06
N TYR A 49 -13.57 11.69 27.92
CA TYR A 49 -13.49 13.06 27.45
C TYR A 49 -12.25 13.25 26.59
N ALA A 50 -12.40 13.83 25.40
CA ALA A 50 -11.29 14.33 24.62
C ALA A 50 -11.57 15.75 24.10
N GLN A 51 -10.59 16.64 24.25
CA GLN A 51 -10.65 17.98 23.67
C GLN A 51 -10.03 17.94 22.28
N VAL A 52 -10.79 18.34 21.26
CA VAL A 52 -10.32 18.48 19.87
C VAL A 52 -9.91 19.94 19.61
N TYR A 53 -8.82 20.17 18.89
CA TYR A 53 -8.34 21.47 18.44
C TYR A 53 -8.12 21.46 16.93
N SER A 54 -8.59 22.47 16.21
CA SER A 54 -8.30 22.65 14.79
C SER A 54 -7.21 23.69 14.61
N PHE A 55 -6.15 23.34 13.88
CA PHE A 55 -5.12 24.29 13.47
C PHE A 55 -5.59 25.17 12.30
N VAL A 56 -6.42 24.62 11.40
CA VAL A 56 -7.01 25.37 10.28
C VAL A 56 -7.89 26.52 10.79
N GLU A 57 -8.71 26.24 11.81
CA GLU A 57 -9.61 27.23 12.39
C GLU A 57 -9.03 27.98 13.60
N ASP A 58 -7.81 27.60 14.03
CA ASP A 58 -7.11 28.09 15.22
C ASP A 58 -8.02 28.17 16.46
N LYS A 59 -8.78 27.09 16.72
CA LYS A 59 -9.75 27.05 17.82
C LYS A 59 -10.02 25.65 18.35
N LYS A 60 -10.53 25.61 19.59
CA LYS A 60 -11.10 24.40 20.19
C LYS A 60 -12.42 24.03 19.51
N LEU A 61 -12.52 22.79 19.07
CA LEU A 61 -13.75 22.21 18.55
C LEU A 61 -14.58 21.59 19.67
N LYS A 62 -15.76 21.07 19.29
CA LYS A 62 -16.65 20.35 20.21
C LYS A 62 -15.90 19.12 20.75
N PRO A 63 -15.81 18.94 22.08
CA PRO A 63 -15.12 17.78 22.65
C PRO A 63 -15.89 16.49 22.37
N ARG A 64 -15.15 15.39 22.21
CA ARG A 64 -15.72 14.04 22.22
C ARG A 64 -16.01 13.64 23.66
N ARG A 65 -17.16 13.02 23.87
CA ARG A 65 -17.59 12.50 25.17
C ARG A 65 -18.25 11.15 24.98
N PHE A 66 -18.01 10.28 25.93
CA PHE A 66 -18.71 9.01 26.04
C PHE A 66 -18.90 8.70 27.51
N ASP A 67 -20.15 8.45 27.88
CA ASP A 67 -20.55 7.99 29.20
C ASP A 67 -21.30 6.67 28.96
N GLY A 68 -20.82 5.57 29.53
CA GLY A 68 -21.35 4.25 29.24
C GLY A 68 -20.95 3.20 30.26
N GLN A 69 -21.23 1.94 29.92
CA GLN A 69 -20.92 0.83 30.80
C GLN A 69 -20.39 -0.37 30.00
N ILE A 70 -19.39 -1.05 30.55
CA ILE A 70 -18.86 -2.32 30.05
C ILE A 70 -19.16 -3.45 31.06
N PRO A 71 -19.21 -4.72 30.64
CA PRO A 71 -19.42 -5.83 31.56
C PRO A 71 -18.31 -5.89 32.63
N VAL A 72 -18.68 -6.22 33.87
CA VAL A 72 -17.73 -6.32 34.99
C VAL A 72 -16.68 -7.41 34.75
N GLU A 73 -16.98 -8.42 33.95
CA GLU A 73 -15.99 -9.44 33.57
C GLU A 73 -14.89 -8.87 32.68
N VAL A 74 -15.21 -7.84 31.87
CA VAL A 74 -14.28 -7.15 30.98
C VAL A 74 -13.38 -6.19 31.77
N THR A 75 -13.85 -5.60 32.87
CA THR A 75 -13.03 -4.70 33.70
C THR A 75 -11.80 -5.41 34.25
N ASN A 76 -11.89 -6.69 34.63
CA ASN A 76 -10.76 -7.47 35.12
C ASN A 76 -9.67 -7.70 34.05
N VAL A 77 -10.07 -7.92 32.79
CA VAL A 77 -9.15 -8.07 31.67
C VAL A 77 -8.42 -6.76 31.43
N LEU A 78 -9.16 -5.65 31.39
CA LEU A 78 -8.65 -4.30 31.24
C LEU A 78 -7.65 -3.96 32.36
N TYR A 79 -8.03 -4.23 33.60
CA TYR A 79 -7.23 -3.95 34.79
C TYR A 79 -5.91 -4.72 34.80
N SER A 80 -5.97 -5.99 34.40
CA SER A 80 -4.78 -6.84 34.29
C SER A 80 -3.82 -6.32 33.23
N ALA A 81 -4.34 -5.92 32.06
CA ALA A 81 -3.52 -5.39 30.96
C ALA A 81 -2.82 -4.08 31.37
N VAL A 82 -3.55 -3.15 31.99
CA VAL A 82 -2.98 -1.87 32.44
C VAL A 82 -1.94 -2.06 33.54
N LEU A 83 -2.18 -2.94 34.52
CA LEU A 83 -1.19 -3.24 35.56
C LEU A 83 0.09 -3.85 34.96
N GLN A 84 -0.05 -4.81 34.05
CA GLN A 84 1.10 -5.41 33.38
C GLN A 84 1.89 -4.37 32.58
N PHE A 85 1.18 -3.46 31.92
CA PHE A 85 1.80 -2.35 31.21
C PHE A 85 2.63 -1.46 32.15
N ILE A 86 2.07 -1.04 33.28
CA ILE A 86 2.80 -0.21 34.26
C ILE A 86 4.05 -0.93 34.77
N VAL A 87 3.93 -2.20 35.13
CA VAL A 87 5.05 -3.00 35.67
C VAL A 87 6.15 -3.19 34.62
N LYS A 88 5.80 -3.44 33.36
CA LYS A 88 6.78 -3.60 32.27
C LYS A 88 7.54 -2.29 31.99
N ASN A 89 6.91 -1.13 32.22
CA ASN A 89 7.41 0.18 31.78
C ASN A 89 7.87 1.09 32.93
N GLU A 90 8.05 0.57 34.16
CA GLU A 90 8.41 1.33 35.37
C GLU A 90 9.75 2.13 35.26
N HIS A 91 10.54 1.92 34.20
CA HIS A 91 11.88 2.50 34.02
C HIS A 91 12.11 3.25 32.70
N VAL A 92 11.07 3.57 31.93
CA VAL A 92 11.24 4.25 30.63
C VAL A 92 11.49 5.75 30.83
N ALA A 93 12.50 6.27 30.14
CA ALA A 93 12.88 7.68 30.18
C ALA A 93 11.79 8.56 29.54
N THR A 94 11.52 9.71 30.16
CA THR A 94 10.60 10.73 29.65
C THR A 94 11.21 11.45 28.45
N ASP A 95 10.96 10.97 27.24
CA ASP A 95 11.03 11.82 26.06
C ASP A 95 9.71 12.60 25.94
N TYR A 96 9.77 13.89 26.22
CA TYR A 96 8.62 14.80 26.24
C TYR A 96 8.04 15.07 24.85
N SER A 97 8.73 14.66 23.79
CA SER A 97 8.35 14.96 22.42
C SER A 97 7.16 14.11 21.94
N LEU A 98 6.94 12.91 22.48
CA LEU A 98 5.91 11.95 22.02
C LEU A 98 4.55 12.03 22.75
N GLY A 99 4.32 13.09 23.53
CA GLY A 99 3.16 13.22 24.42
C GLY A 99 3.30 12.42 25.72
N LEU A 100 2.66 12.90 26.80
CA LEU A 100 2.81 12.33 28.14
C LEU A 100 1.55 11.57 28.56
N TRP A 101 1.72 10.29 28.88
CA TRP A 101 0.71 9.48 29.52
C TRP A 101 0.82 9.59 31.04
N ASN A 102 -0.33 9.74 31.70
CA ASN A 102 -0.49 9.62 33.14
C ASN A 102 -1.57 8.58 33.42
N ILE A 103 -1.15 7.44 33.93
CA ILE A 103 -2.03 6.30 34.23
C ILE A 103 -2.05 6.14 35.74
N VAL A 104 -3.24 6.13 36.34
CA VAL A 104 -3.44 5.92 37.77
C VAL A 104 -4.39 4.75 37.99
N VAL A 105 -3.88 3.71 38.64
CA VAL A 105 -4.68 2.60 39.15
C VAL A 105 -4.95 2.83 40.62
N THR A 106 -6.21 2.86 41.03
CA THR A 106 -6.61 3.02 42.43
C THR A 106 -7.22 1.71 42.93
N PHE A 107 -6.69 1.18 44.02
CA PHE A 107 -7.22 -0.02 44.68
C PHE A 107 -8.37 0.34 45.63
N ILE A 108 -9.22 -0.64 45.96
CA ILE A 108 -10.29 -0.46 46.95
C ILE A 108 -9.77 -0.07 48.34
N THR A 109 -8.49 -0.37 48.63
CA THR A 109 -7.77 0.05 49.84
C THR A 109 -7.48 1.55 49.87
N GLY A 110 -7.60 2.24 48.73
CA GLY A 110 -7.19 3.63 48.52
C GLY A 110 -5.73 3.78 48.08
N GLU A 111 -4.96 2.70 48.02
CA GLU A 111 -3.60 2.71 47.48
C GLU A 111 -3.64 3.02 45.98
N LYS A 112 -2.62 3.74 45.50
CA LYS A 112 -2.51 4.16 44.11
C LYS A 112 -1.20 3.69 43.51
N TYR A 113 -1.29 3.20 42.29
CA TYR A 113 -0.13 2.89 41.46
C TYR A 113 -0.19 3.76 40.22
N GLN A 114 0.94 4.42 39.90
CA GLN A 114 0.96 5.46 38.88
C GLN A 114 2.12 5.25 37.91
N PHE A 115 1.83 5.44 36.63
CA PHE A 115 2.82 5.59 35.57
C PHE A 115 2.72 6.99 34.98
N VAL A 116 3.88 7.64 34.78
CA VAL A 116 3.99 8.90 34.06
C VAL A 116 5.14 8.80 33.08
N GLY A 117 4.88 8.92 31.78
CA GLY A 117 5.92 8.83 30.76
C GLY A 117 5.36 8.82 29.35
N SER A 118 6.27 8.92 28.38
CA SER A 118 5.98 8.56 27.00
C SER A 118 6.12 7.05 26.81
N THR A 119 5.56 6.55 25.71
CA THR A 119 5.45 5.12 25.41
C THR A 119 5.90 4.88 23.98
N ASP A 120 6.62 3.78 23.73
CA ASP A 120 6.94 3.35 22.36
C ASP A 120 5.84 2.42 21.83
N ALA A 121 5.66 2.41 20.50
CA ALA A 121 4.59 1.64 19.87
C ALA A 121 4.72 0.14 20.12
N GLU A 122 5.93 -0.41 20.03
CA GLU A 122 6.21 -1.85 20.07
C GLU A 122 5.88 -2.49 21.43
N THR A 123 6.23 -1.83 22.54
CA THR A 123 5.94 -2.38 23.89
C THR A 123 4.50 -2.19 24.32
N ALA A 124 3.77 -1.30 23.64
CA ALA A 124 2.49 -0.78 24.08
C ALA A 124 1.31 -1.20 23.19
N GLU A 125 1.57 -1.76 22.01
CA GLU A 125 0.56 -2.23 21.04
C GLU A 125 -0.40 -3.27 21.66
N GLU A 126 0.14 -4.30 22.31
CA GLU A 126 -0.67 -5.38 22.91
C GLU A 126 -1.69 -4.83 23.91
N THR A 127 -1.24 -3.96 24.82
CA THR A 127 -2.11 -3.35 25.85
C THR A 127 -3.14 -2.42 25.21
N SER A 128 -2.72 -1.65 24.20
CA SER A 128 -3.59 -0.72 23.49
C SER A 128 -4.71 -1.47 22.74
N ASN A 129 -4.38 -2.57 22.07
CA ASN A 129 -5.36 -3.40 21.37
C ASN A 129 -6.36 -4.06 22.33
N ILE A 130 -5.91 -4.56 23.49
CA ILE A 130 -6.81 -5.10 24.52
C ILE A 130 -7.80 -4.02 25.00
N LEU A 131 -7.32 -2.82 25.29
CA LEU A 131 -8.15 -1.69 25.73
C LEU A 131 -9.21 -1.30 24.67
N ARG A 132 -8.84 -1.25 23.38
CA ARG A 132 -9.80 -0.95 22.29
C ARG A 132 -10.84 -2.06 22.08
N GLN A 133 -10.51 -3.31 22.36
CA GLN A 133 -11.49 -4.41 22.33
C GLN A 133 -12.46 -4.34 23.50
N CYS A 134 -12.00 -3.86 24.66
CA CYS A 134 -12.80 -3.76 25.88
C CYS A 134 -13.71 -2.53 25.89
N ILE A 135 -13.24 -1.40 25.35
CA ILE A 135 -13.89 -0.10 25.46
C ILE A 135 -14.46 0.31 24.09
N PRO A 136 -15.79 0.42 23.95
CA PRO A 136 -16.44 0.67 22.66
C PRO A 136 -16.41 2.17 22.28
N ILE A 137 -15.24 2.80 22.38
CA ILE A 137 -15.02 4.19 21.98
C ILE A 137 -14.18 4.14 20.70
N PRO A 138 -14.78 4.41 19.52
CA PRO A 138 -14.03 4.51 18.28
C PRO A 138 -12.95 5.58 18.43
N GLY A 139 -11.71 5.26 18.05
CA GLY A 139 -10.63 6.26 18.03
C GLY A 139 -10.10 6.63 19.38
N LEU A 140 -10.14 5.68 20.30
CA LEU A 140 -9.48 5.83 21.59
C LEU A 140 -7.97 5.86 21.35
N ARG A 141 -7.34 7.02 21.62
CA ARG A 141 -5.89 7.15 21.63
C ARG A 141 -5.34 6.39 22.82
N LEU A 142 -4.28 5.62 22.61
CA LEU A 142 -3.66 4.78 23.62
C LEU A 142 -2.14 4.79 23.44
N PHE A 143 -1.46 3.93 24.18
CA PHE A 143 -0.02 3.96 24.39
C PHE A 143 0.82 3.60 23.16
N ASP A 144 0.20 3.10 22.09
CA ASP A 144 0.87 2.56 20.91
C ASP A 144 1.26 3.60 19.84
N GLY A 145 1.04 4.89 20.10
CA GLY A 145 1.38 5.94 19.15
C GLY A 145 0.49 6.00 17.90
N ASN A 146 -0.56 5.16 17.82
CA ASN A 146 -1.54 5.21 16.74
C ASN A 146 -2.54 6.35 16.98
N TYR A 147 -2.05 7.58 16.80
CA TYR A 147 -2.80 8.82 17.07
C TYR A 147 -3.70 9.25 15.91
N SER A 148 -3.46 8.72 14.72
CA SER A 148 -4.04 9.19 13.46
C SER A 148 -5.28 8.41 13.02
N ASP A 149 -5.69 7.35 13.72
CA ASP A 149 -6.92 6.62 13.43
C ASP A 149 -8.01 6.84 14.52
N PRO A 150 -9.01 7.71 14.28
CA PRO A 150 -10.14 7.94 15.17
C PRO A 150 -11.17 6.79 15.18
N TYR A 151 -10.82 5.60 14.67
CA TYR A 151 -11.56 4.35 14.86
C TYR A 151 -10.74 3.26 15.57
N GLY A 152 -9.51 3.59 16.00
CA GLY A 152 -8.71 2.73 16.87
C GLY A 152 -8.20 1.49 16.14
N GLY A 153 -7.70 1.69 14.92
CA GLY A 153 -7.26 0.61 14.06
C GLY A 153 -8.42 -0.16 13.45
N ASP A 154 -9.44 0.49 12.89
CA ASP A 154 -10.52 -0.24 12.21
C ASP A 154 -9.97 -1.05 11.03
N GLU A 155 -10.50 -2.25 10.84
CA GLU A 155 -10.00 -3.17 9.82
C GLU A 155 -10.75 -2.96 8.50
N ILE A 156 -10.00 -2.90 7.40
CA ILE A 156 -10.58 -2.96 6.07
C ILE A 156 -10.99 -4.41 5.83
N THR A 157 -12.28 -4.64 5.65
CA THR A 157 -12.84 -5.99 5.45
C THR A 157 -12.96 -6.32 3.97
N ARG A 158 -13.26 -5.33 3.13
CA ARG A 158 -13.36 -5.47 1.68
C ARG A 158 -13.04 -4.17 0.98
N LEU A 159 -12.37 -4.30 -0.17
CA LEU A 159 -12.13 -3.21 -1.11
C LEU A 159 -12.67 -3.63 -2.47
N THR A 160 -13.53 -2.80 -3.05
CA THR A 160 -14.08 -2.98 -4.41
C THR A 160 -13.71 -1.79 -5.27
N LEU A 161 -13.08 -2.05 -6.41
CA LEU A 161 -12.76 -1.05 -7.42
C LEU A 161 -13.44 -1.41 -8.74
N ASN A 162 -14.40 -0.59 -9.14
CA ASN A 162 -15.06 -0.67 -10.43
C ASN A 162 -14.47 0.39 -11.37
N TYR A 163 -14.11 -0.03 -12.56
CA TYR A 163 -13.60 0.80 -13.63
C TYR A 163 -14.50 0.65 -14.86
N HIS A 164 -14.83 1.77 -15.49
CA HIS A 164 -15.65 1.79 -16.70
C HIS A 164 -15.05 2.76 -17.72
N ARG A 165 -14.74 2.24 -18.91
CA ARG A 165 -14.24 3.00 -20.06
C ARG A 165 -15.20 2.86 -21.24
N LYS A 166 -15.55 4.00 -21.82
CA LYS A 166 -16.31 4.09 -23.06
C LYS A 166 -15.55 4.98 -24.03
N SER A 167 -15.18 4.43 -25.17
CA SER A 167 -14.41 5.14 -26.20
C SER A 167 -15.12 5.04 -27.55
N LYS A 168 -15.20 6.13 -28.29
CA LYS A 168 -15.62 6.13 -29.69
C LYS A 168 -14.37 5.98 -30.55
N LEU A 169 -14.32 4.90 -31.32
CA LEU A 169 -13.22 4.62 -32.22
C LEU A 169 -13.71 4.76 -33.66
N PRO A 170 -13.06 5.58 -34.50
CA PRO A 170 -13.31 5.58 -35.93
C PRO A 170 -12.78 4.26 -36.50
N ARG A 171 -13.63 3.49 -37.21
CA ARG A 171 -13.16 2.35 -38.01
C ARG A 171 -12.55 2.87 -39.31
N ALA A 172 -11.41 2.31 -39.70
CA ALA A 172 -10.86 2.54 -41.03
C ALA A 172 -11.80 1.95 -42.10
N LEU A 173 -12.37 2.86 -42.90
CA LEU A 173 -13.09 2.67 -44.18
C LEU A 173 -14.39 1.84 -44.14
N SER A 174 -15.53 2.52 -44.23
CA SER A 174 -16.69 1.90 -44.89
C SER A 174 -16.45 1.82 -46.41
N ILE A 175 -17.05 0.83 -47.05
CA ILE A 175 -16.97 0.60 -48.50
C ILE A 175 -17.54 1.81 -49.29
N ASN A 176 -18.30 2.69 -48.63
CA ASN A 176 -18.98 3.85 -49.21
C ASN A 176 -18.39 5.22 -48.81
N GLY A 177 -17.27 5.26 -48.09
CA GLY A 177 -16.62 6.51 -47.68
C GLY A 177 -17.27 7.23 -46.48
N GLU A 178 -18.27 6.64 -45.84
CA GLU A 178 -18.79 7.10 -44.54
C GLU A 178 -17.92 6.57 -43.40
N GLU A 179 -17.59 7.43 -42.43
CA GLU A 179 -16.89 7.02 -41.21
C GLU A 179 -17.84 6.20 -40.33
N LEU A 180 -17.51 4.92 -40.12
CA LEU A 180 -18.24 4.08 -39.15
C LEU A 180 -17.66 4.32 -37.76
N ILE A 181 -18.35 5.12 -36.95
CA ILE A 181 -18.00 5.32 -35.54
C ILE A 181 -18.53 4.12 -34.74
N THR A 182 -17.61 3.36 -34.12
CA THR A 182 -17.99 2.28 -33.20
C THR A 182 -17.77 2.73 -31.76
N THR A 183 -18.68 2.37 -30.86
CA THR A 183 -18.51 2.59 -29.42
C THR A 183 -17.92 1.33 -28.80
N TRP A 184 -16.70 1.43 -28.29
CA TRP A 184 -16.07 0.41 -27.46
C TRP A 184 -16.47 0.63 -25.99
N ARG A 185 -16.87 -0.44 -25.30
CA ARG A 185 -17.14 -0.43 -23.86
C ARG A 185 -16.28 -1.48 -23.18
N TYR A 186 -15.55 -1.05 -22.16
CA TYR A 186 -14.77 -1.91 -21.29
C TYR A 186 -15.19 -1.65 -19.85
N THR A 187 -15.40 -2.71 -19.09
CA THR A 187 -15.60 -2.59 -17.64
C THR A 187 -14.72 -3.58 -16.92
N GLU A 188 -14.20 -3.17 -15.78
CA GLU A 188 -13.39 -4.02 -14.92
C GLU A 188 -13.83 -3.85 -13.48
N SER A 189 -13.89 -4.95 -12.74
CA SER A 189 -14.20 -4.96 -11.32
C SER A 189 -13.15 -5.78 -10.60
N LEU A 190 -12.47 -5.15 -9.64
CA LEU A 190 -11.54 -5.77 -8.71
C LEU A 190 -12.20 -5.81 -7.34
N VAL A 191 -12.30 -7.00 -6.75
CA VAL A 191 -12.82 -7.21 -5.40
C VAL A 191 -11.75 -7.91 -4.58
N ILE A 192 -11.32 -7.28 -3.49
CA ILE A 192 -10.37 -7.83 -2.52
C ILE A 192 -11.14 -8.05 -1.22
N ASP A 193 -11.19 -9.29 -0.76
CA ASP A 193 -12.02 -9.72 0.37
C ASP A 193 -11.14 -10.30 1.49
N GLY A 194 -11.14 -9.62 2.63
CA GLY A 194 -10.32 -9.97 3.78
C GLY A 194 -10.80 -11.21 4.54
N GLU A 195 -12.12 -11.43 4.62
CA GLU A 195 -12.70 -12.58 5.34
C GLU A 195 -12.35 -13.91 4.64
N THR A 196 -12.46 -13.93 3.31
CA THR A 196 -12.20 -15.12 2.49
C THR A 196 -10.76 -15.20 2.01
N GLU A 197 -9.96 -14.15 2.23
CA GLU A 197 -8.60 -13.95 1.72
C GLU A 197 -8.51 -14.15 0.20
N THR A 198 -9.39 -13.49 -0.54
CA THR A 198 -9.49 -13.64 -2.01
C THR A 198 -9.38 -12.33 -2.77
N VAL A 199 -8.96 -12.45 -4.02
CA VAL A 199 -9.05 -11.40 -5.03
C VAL A 199 -9.83 -11.92 -6.22
N GLN A 200 -10.83 -11.17 -6.65
CA GLN A 200 -11.57 -11.43 -7.88
C GLN A 200 -11.38 -10.26 -8.85
N ILE A 201 -11.05 -10.59 -10.10
CA ILE A 201 -10.98 -9.61 -11.19
C ILE A 201 -11.94 -10.06 -12.28
N ILE A 202 -12.90 -9.22 -12.65
CA ILE A 202 -13.84 -9.46 -13.74
C ILE A 202 -13.65 -8.36 -14.77
N GLN A 203 -13.27 -8.74 -15.99
CA GLN A 203 -13.05 -7.82 -17.11
C GLN A 203 -14.05 -8.15 -18.22
N ASN A 204 -14.93 -7.21 -18.55
CA ASN A 204 -15.75 -7.28 -19.76
C ASN A 204 -15.02 -6.49 -20.86
N LEU A 205 -14.42 -7.23 -21.79
CA LEU A 205 -13.59 -6.68 -22.86
C LEU A 205 -14.45 -6.06 -23.97
N ASP A 206 -15.60 -6.70 -24.24
CA ASP A 206 -16.66 -6.28 -25.16
C ASP A 206 -18.01 -6.89 -24.73
N GLU A 207 -19.04 -6.80 -25.59
CA GLU A 207 -20.40 -7.30 -25.29
C GLU A 207 -20.49 -8.83 -25.17
N ASP A 208 -19.53 -9.57 -25.74
CA ASP A 208 -19.55 -11.04 -25.82
C ASP A 208 -18.37 -11.71 -25.09
N THR A 209 -17.40 -10.92 -24.61
CA THR A 209 -16.15 -11.43 -24.03
C THR A 209 -15.95 -10.96 -22.60
N GLU A 210 -15.95 -11.92 -21.68
CA GLU A 210 -15.67 -11.72 -20.25
C GLU A 210 -14.48 -12.59 -19.83
N ALA A 211 -13.53 -12.00 -19.11
CA ALA A 211 -12.44 -12.68 -18.43
C ALA A 211 -12.66 -12.60 -16.91
N ARG A 212 -12.46 -13.73 -16.21
CA ARG A 212 -12.54 -13.80 -14.75
C ARG A 212 -11.28 -14.42 -14.17
N HIS A 213 -10.69 -13.72 -13.23
CA HIS A 213 -9.60 -14.22 -12.41
C HIS A 213 -10.08 -14.32 -10.96
N PHE A 214 -9.67 -15.40 -10.29
CA PHE A 214 -9.96 -15.64 -8.89
C PHE A 214 -8.70 -16.18 -8.22
N PHE A 215 -8.24 -15.46 -7.22
CA PHE A 215 -7.06 -15.79 -6.44
C PHE A 215 -7.49 -15.97 -4.98
N ARG A 216 -6.93 -16.98 -4.32
CA ARG A 216 -6.99 -17.12 -2.86
C ARG A 216 -5.57 -17.05 -2.34
N MET A 217 -5.27 -16.03 -1.55
CA MET A 217 -3.91 -15.66 -1.17
C MET A 217 -3.83 -15.48 0.34
N LYS A 218 -3.81 -16.61 1.05
CA LYS A 218 -3.76 -16.63 2.51
C LYS A 218 -2.61 -15.77 3.05
N ASN A 219 -2.87 -15.06 4.14
CA ASN A 219 -2.03 -14.08 4.82
C ASN A 219 -1.66 -12.84 3.98
N ARG A 220 -1.52 -12.96 2.66
CA ARG A 220 -1.17 -11.83 1.77
C ARG A 220 -2.27 -10.79 1.69
N ILE A 221 -3.54 -11.22 1.65
CA ILE A 221 -4.65 -10.26 1.64
C ILE A 221 -4.70 -9.48 2.94
N LYS A 222 -4.47 -10.16 4.07
CA LYS A 222 -4.38 -9.49 5.36
C LYS A 222 -3.25 -8.44 5.37
N MET A 223 -2.05 -8.80 4.92
CA MET A 223 -0.93 -7.86 4.80
C MET A 223 -1.27 -6.65 3.93
N LEU A 224 -1.89 -6.86 2.75
CA LEU A 224 -2.33 -5.76 1.89
C LEU A 224 -3.32 -4.82 2.61
N MET A 225 -4.28 -5.36 3.36
CA MET A 225 -5.24 -4.53 4.10
C MET A 225 -4.56 -3.74 5.23
N ASP A 226 -3.57 -4.33 5.89
CA ASP A 226 -2.78 -3.68 6.93
C ASP A 226 -1.91 -2.56 6.32
N ASP A 227 -1.22 -2.81 5.19
CA ASP A 227 -0.40 -1.83 4.47
C ASP A 227 -1.22 -0.61 3.99
N LEU A 228 -2.40 -0.85 3.39
CA LEU A 228 -3.31 0.23 2.94
C LEU A 228 -3.79 1.14 4.08
N LYS A 229 -3.80 0.61 5.31
CA LYS A 229 -4.24 1.30 6.52
C LYS A 229 -3.10 2.07 7.19
N ASP A 230 -1.95 1.41 7.38
CA ASP A 230 -0.79 1.98 8.09
C ASP A 230 -0.23 3.20 7.36
N GLU A 231 -0.21 3.17 6.04
CA GLU A 231 0.26 4.28 5.22
C GLU A 231 -0.78 5.42 5.10
N GLY A 232 -1.96 5.28 5.70
CA GLY A 232 -3.02 6.29 5.60
C GLY A 232 -3.50 6.53 4.17
N LEU A 233 -3.26 5.59 3.24
CA LEU A 233 -3.55 5.74 1.81
C LEU A 233 -5.03 5.90 1.49
N LEU A 234 -5.90 5.60 2.45
CA LEU A 234 -7.35 5.74 2.31
C LEU A 234 -7.90 6.91 3.14
N LYS A 235 -7.03 7.69 3.80
CA LYS A 235 -7.37 8.94 4.46
C LYS A 235 -7.45 10.05 3.41
N ASP A 236 -8.43 10.93 3.56
CA ASP A 236 -8.59 12.16 2.76
C ASP A 236 -8.53 11.94 1.24
N LEU A 237 -9.37 11.01 0.76
CA LEU A 237 -9.56 10.73 -0.68
C LEU A 237 -10.33 11.84 -1.41
N ASP A 238 -9.96 13.10 -1.17
CA ASP A 238 -10.57 14.25 -1.81
C ASP A 238 -10.27 14.26 -3.31
N ILE A 239 -11.32 14.42 -4.11
CA ILE A 239 -11.22 14.52 -5.56
C ILE A 239 -10.87 15.97 -5.90
N PRO A 240 -9.72 16.25 -6.54
CA PRO A 240 -9.38 17.61 -6.92
C PRO A 240 -10.43 18.18 -7.90
N THR A 241 -10.87 19.43 -7.69
CA THR A 241 -11.90 20.07 -8.54
C THR A 241 -11.37 20.65 -9.86
N GLY A 242 -10.29 20.08 -10.39
CA GLY A 242 -9.57 20.60 -11.55
C GLY A 242 -10.38 20.54 -12.85
N LYS A 243 -10.52 21.67 -13.55
CA LYS A 243 -11.15 21.69 -14.90
C LYS A 243 -10.14 21.28 -15.98
N ILE A 244 -10.10 20.00 -16.33
CA ILE A 244 -9.42 19.51 -17.53
C ILE A 244 -10.40 19.49 -18.73
N PRO A 245 -9.96 19.83 -19.96
CA PRO A 245 -10.77 19.66 -21.17
C PRO A 245 -11.22 18.21 -21.34
N LYS A 246 -12.54 18.02 -21.43
CA LYS A 246 -13.17 16.71 -21.67
C LYS A 246 -12.82 16.22 -23.07
N ASN A 247 -12.27 15.01 -23.19
CA ASN A 247 -12.30 14.29 -24.46
C ASN A 247 -13.76 13.92 -24.78
N PRO A 248 -14.37 14.42 -25.87
CA PRO A 248 -15.77 14.12 -26.22
C PRO A 248 -15.98 12.67 -26.70
N ASP A 249 -14.88 12.00 -27.06
CA ASP A 249 -14.89 10.65 -27.61
C ASP A 249 -14.50 9.60 -26.59
N GLU A 250 -14.13 10.00 -25.37
CA GLU A 250 -13.75 9.07 -24.31
C GLU A 250 -14.28 9.48 -22.94
N THR A 251 -14.91 8.53 -22.26
CA THR A 251 -15.36 8.68 -20.88
C THR A 251 -14.79 7.52 -20.07
N ILE A 252 -14.01 7.85 -19.05
CA ILE A 252 -13.44 6.89 -18.12
C ILE A 252 -13.85 7.29 -16.71
N THR A 253 -14.44 6.36 -15.98
CA THR A 253 -14.97 6.56 -14.63
C THR A 253 -14.53 5.42 -13.73
N PHE A 254 -14.43 5.70 -12.45
CA PHE A 254 -14.18 4.69 -11.44
C PHE A 254 -15.12 4.86 -10.25
N GLU A 255 -15.30 3.78 -9.50
CA GLU A 255 -15.98 3.73 -8.22
C GLU A 255 -15.15 2.82 -7.30
N LEU A 256 -14.64 3.40 -6.21
CA LEU A 256 -13.95 2.71 -5.14
C LEU A 256 -14.90 2.64 -3.94
N VAL A 257 -15.08 1.43 -3.40
CA VAL A 257 -15.90 1.16 -2.22
C VAL A 257 -15.02 0.44 -1.21
N ILE A 258 -14.95 0.98 0.00
CA ILE A 258 -14.15 0.42 1.10
C ILE A 258 -15.08 0.12 2.26
N GLU A 259 -15.14 -1.16 2.65
CA GLU A 259 -15.96 -1.65 3.75
C GLU A 259 -15.07 -1.88 4.97
N TYR A 260 -15.48 -1.33 6.10
CA TYR A 260 -14.76 -1.43 7.37
C TYR A 260 -15.50 -2.30 8.37
N ALA A 261 -14.79 -2.81 9.37
CA ALA A 261 -15.38 -3.68 10.39
C ALA A 261 -16.29 -2.90 11.37
N LYS A 262 -15.95 -1.65 11.70
CA LYS A 262 -16.65 -0.86 12.73
C LYS A 262 -17.33 0.39 12.17
N ARG A 263 -16.76 1.07 11.16
CA ARG A 263 -17.33 2.29 10.55
C ARG A 263 -18.17 2.03 9.30
N ASP A 264 -18.90 3.06 8.88
CA ASP A 264 -19.70 3.03 7.65
C ASP A 264 -18.81 2.87 6.42
N THR A 265 -19.38 2.25 5.38
CA THR A 265 -18.74 2.10 4.06
C THR A 265 -18.36 3.46 3.48
N GLN A 266 -17.12 3.57 3.00
CA GLN A 266 -16.64 4.74 2.29
C GLN A 266 -16.76 4.50 0.78
N GLU A 267 -17.44 5.41 0.08
CA GLU A 267 -17.59 5.37 -1.38
C GLU A 267 -16.94 6.59 -2.03
N LEU A 268 -16.15 6.34 -3.07
CA LEU A 268 -15.52 7.36 -3.89
C LEU A 268 -15.84 7.10 -5.36
N LYS A 269 -16.38 8.10 -6.06
CA LYS A 269 -16.71 7.98 -7.48
C LYS A 269 -16.16 9.18 -8.23
N GLY A 270 -15.49 8.91 -9.34
CA GLY A 270 -14.80 9.96 -10.07
C GLY A 270 -14.59 9.64 -11.54
N ARG A 271 -13.98 10.59 -12.24
CA ARG A 271 -13.40 10.34 -13.56
C ARG A 271 -12.00 9.79 -13.36
N PHE A 272 -11.63 8.83 -14.18
CA PHE A 272 -10.27 8.31 -14.18
C PHE A 272 -9.40 9.18 -15.09
N ASP A 273 -9.09 10.39 -14.61
CA ASP A 273 -8.14 11.30 -15.22
C ASP A 273 -7.27 11.95 -14.14
N LEU A 274 -6.05 12.36 -14.47
CA LEU A 274 -5.03 12.78 -13.50
C LEU A 274 -5.46 13.94 -12.56
N ALA A 275 -6.50 14.71 -12.90
CA ALA A 275 -7.01 15.77 -12.02
C ALA A 275 -8.17 15.34 -11.12
N HIS A 276 -8.71 14.12 -11.27
CA HIS A 276 -9.85 13.64 -10.48
C HIS A 276 -9.55 12.30 -9.79
N LEU A 277 -8.28 11.97 -9.62
CA LEU A 277 -7.82 10.88 -8.77
C LEU A 277 -7.33 11.46 -7.43
N PRO A 278 -7.54 10.77 -6.30
CA PRO A 278 -6.90 11.10 -5.03
C PRO A 278 -5.38 11.20 -5.17
N GLU A 279 -4.75 12.04 -4.34
CA GLU A 279 -3.29 12.24 -4.37
C GLU A 279 -2.51 10.94 -4.11
N ASN A 280 -3.01 10.13 -3.16
CA ASN A 280 -2.49 8.82 -2.79
C ASN A 280 -2.93 7.67 -3.73
N TRP A 281 -3.66 7.94 -4.80
CA TRP A 281 -4.18 6.90 -5.70
C TRP A 281 -3.09 5.99 -6.27
N PHE A 282 -1.92 6.54 -6.60
CA PHE A 282 -0.80 5.77 -7.14
C PHE A 282 -0.31 4.73 -6.13
N LEU A 283 -0.21 5.09 -4.85
CA LEU A 283 0.24 4.20 -3.78
C LEU A 283 -0.75 3.05 -3.54
N ILE A 284 -2.06 3.33 -3.59
CA ILE A 284 -3.10 2.30 -3.51
C ILE A 284 -2.93 1.28 -4.64
N VAL A 285 -2.75 1.76 -5.87
CA VAL A 285 -2.58 0.90 -7.04
C VAL A 285 -1.28 0.10 -6.97
N ASP A 286 -0.20 0.71 -6.49
CA ASP A 286 1.11 0.07 -6.32
C ASP A 286 1.03 -1.10 -5.32
N ALA A 287 0.44 -0.88 -4.14
CA ALA A 287 0.25 -1.94 -3.14
C ALA A 287 -0.59 -3.12 -3.66
N ILE A 288 -1.65 -2.83 -4.42
CA ILE A 288 -2.48 -3.85 -5.07
C ILE A 288 -1.68 -4.60 -6.15
N GLN A 289 -0.90 -3.88 -6.96
CA GLN A 289 -0.06 -4.47 -8.02
C GLN A 289 1.00 -5.40 -7.43
N ASP A 290 1.73 -4.94 -6.42
CA ASP A 290 2.76 -5.73 -5.71
C ASP A 290 2.18 -7.02 -5.11
N THR A 291 0.95 -6.96 -4.59
CA THR A 291 0.25 -8.14 -4.06
C THR A 291 -0.08 -9.15 -5.17
N LEU A 292 -0.51 -8.65 -6.33
CA LEU A 292 -0.94 -9.45 -7.49
C LEU A 292 0.21 -9.82 -8.43
N ASP A 293 1.41 -9.33 -8.15
CA ASP A 293 2.52 -9.44 -9.08
C ASP A 293 2.91 -10.90 -9.31
N ASN A 294 3.11 -11.27 -10.58
CA ASN A 294 3.33 -12.62 -11.10
C ASN A 294 2.10 -13.55 -11.21
N PHE A 295 0.92 -13.15 -10.74
CA PHE A 295 -0.30 -13.96 -10.87
C PHE A 295 -1.05 -13.64 -12.17
N GLY A 296 -1.49 -14.68 -12.90
CA GLY A 296 -2.19 -14.54 -14.20
C GLY A 296 -1.34 -14.81 -15.45
N LYS A 297 0.01 -14.80 -15.35
CA LYS A 297 0.93 -15.15 -16.45
C LYS A 297 1.18 -16.66 -16.59
N GLY A 298 0.15 -17.49 -16.36
CA GLY A 298 0.27 -18.94 -16.15
C GLY A 298 1.30 -19.65 -17.05
N GLU A 299 2.11 -20.53 -16.45
CA GLU A 299 3.21 -21.23 -17.13
C GLU A 299 2.75 -22.16 -18.25
N ILE A 300 1.47 -22.47 -18.41
CA ILE A 300 1.02 -23.34 -19.50
C ILE A 300 1.11 -22.60 -20.85
N LEU A 301 0.76 -21.31 -20.87
CA LEU A 301 0.84 -20.47 -22.08
C LEU A 301 2.23 -19.83 -22.22
N HIS A 302 2.90 -19.49 -21.11
CA HIS A 302 4.27 -18.96 -21.10
C HIS A 302 5.36 -20.05 -21.16
N GLY A 303 5.11 -21.22 -20.61
CA GLY A 303 6.04 -22.36 -20.57
C GLY A 303 6.13 -23.09 -21.90
N LEU A 304 5.12 -23.02 -22.76
CA LEU A 304 5.27 -23.46 -24.17
C LEU A 304 6.31 -22.61 -24.91
N GLN A 305 6.40 -21.30 -24.62
CA GLN A 305 7.46 -20.45 -25.15
C GLN A 305 8.83 -20.75 -24.51
N GLN A 306 8.89 -21.11 -23.22
CA GLN A 306 10.15 -21.49 -22.55
C GLN A 306 10.67 -22.89 -22.93
N ILE A 307 9.79 -23.86 -23.17
CA ILE A 307 10.15 -25.23 -23.60
C ILE A 307 10.69 -25.21 -25.04
N ASP A 308 10.18 -24.32 -25.91
CA ASP A 308 10.67 -24.19 -27.29
C ASP A 308 11.92 -23.29 -27.40
N SER A 309 12.06 -22.24 -26.56
CA SER A 309 13.23 -21.34 -26.58
C SER A 309 14.48 -21.90 -25.89
N LYS A 310 14.35 -22.65 -24.79
CA LYS A 310 15.52 -23.22 -24.08
C LYS A 310 16.18 -24.39 -24.82
N SER A 311 15.52 -24.98 -25.83
CA SER A 311 16.02 -26.19 -26.50
C SER A 311 16.75 -25.98 -27.82
N ARG A 312 16.68 -24.81 -28.50
CA ARG A 312 17.16 -24.71 -29.90
C ARG A 312 17.80 -23.42 -30.44
N LYS A 313 18.27 -22.47 -29.63
CA LYS A 313 19.10 -21.37 -30.18
C LYS A 313 20.43 -21.24 -29.44
N LYS A 314 21.49 -21.79 -30.07
CA LYS A 314 22.86 -21.32 -29.80
C LYS A 314 22.91 -19.84 -30.16
N GLN A 315 23.46 -19.01 -29.28
CA GLN A 315 23.59 -17.58 -29.50
C GLN A 315 24.82 -17.33 -30.39
N ILE A 316 24.67 -16.46 -31.38
CA ILE A 316 25.82 -15.98 -32.16
C ILE A 316 26.41 -14.79 -31.44
N VAL A 317 27.67 -14.93 -31.06
CA VAL A 317 28.48 -13.91 -30.40
C VAL A 317 29.55 -13.44 -31.39
N CYS A 318 29.63 -12.13 -31.58
CA CYS A 318 30.59 -11.49 -32.46
C CYS A 318 31.58 -10.66 -31.64
N GLY A 319 32.88 -10.90 -31.79
CA GLY A 319 33.92 -9.98 -31.32
C GLY A 319 34.06 -8.85 -32.33
N VAL A 320 33.92 -7.60 -31.89
CA VAL A 320 33.96 -6.41 -32.74
C VAL A 320 35.10 -5.49 -32.29
N SER A 321 35.96 -5.11 -33.24
CA SER A 321 37.05 -4.13 -33.06
C SER A 321 36.66 -2.78 -33.65
N PHE A 322 37.27 -1.71 -33.14
CA PHE A 322 37.06 -0.33 -33.63
C PHE A 322 38.39 0.21 -34.18
N GLN A 323 38.34 1.01 -35.25
CA GLN A 323 39.54 1.47 -36.00
C GLN A 323 40.63 2.18 -35.17
N GLU A 324 40.33 2.60 -33.94
CA GLU A 324 41.25 3.32 -33.06
C GLU A 324 41.62 2.54 -31.77
N SER A 325 41.22 1.27 -31.64
CA SER A 325 41.51 0.46 -30.44
C SER A 325 41.74 -1.02 -30.74
N ASP A 326 42.79 -1.60 -30.15
CA ASP A 326 43.02 -3.05 -30.13
C ASP A 326 42.06 -3.82 -29.20
N GLU A 327 41.06 -3.13 -28.61
CA GLU A 327 40.08 -3.72 -27.71
C GLU A 327 38.93 -4.37 -28.49
N ILE A 328 38.78 -5.69 -28.37
CA ILE A 328 37.66 -6.44 -28.92
C ILE A 328 36.52 -6.46 -27.91
N ARG A 329 35.34 -6.00 -28.32
CA ARG A 329 34.11 -6.05 -27.51
C ARG A 329 33.11 -7.04 -28.10
N TYR A 330 32.44 -7.78 -27.23
CA TYR A 330 31.52 -8.83 -27.65
C TYR A 330 30.09 -8.32 -27.77
N TYR A 331 29.46 -8.63 -28.90
CA TYR A 331 28.09 -8.29 -29.22
C TYR A 331 27.32 -9.52 -29.65
N ILE A 332 26.00 -9.46 -29.49
CA ILE A 332 25.10 -10.57 -29.80
C ILE A 332 24.32 -10.26 -31.08
N THR A 333 24.02 -11.29 -31.86
CA THR A 333 23.18 -11.16 -33.05
C THR A 333 22.33 -12.42 -33.30
N ASP A 334 21.18 -12.23 -33.94
CA ASP A 334 20.39 -13.31 -34.53
C ASP A 334 20.68 -13.50 -36.04
N ASN A 335 21.50 -12.61 -36.61
CA ASN A 335 21.84 -12.64 -38.04
C ASN A 335 22.90 -13.71 -38.33
N LYS A 336 22.42 -14.88 -38.75
CA LYS A 336 23.24 -16.04 -39.17
C LYS A 336 24.16 -15.80 -40.37
N LYS A 337 24.04 -14.66 -41.05
CA LYS A 337 24.82 -14.33 -42.24
C LYS A 337 26.04 -13.47 -41.94
N ILE A 338 26.21 -12.99 -40.72
CA ILE A 338 27.39 -12.22 -40.32
C ILE A 338 28.63 -13.11 -40.40
N GLN A 339 29.67 -12.58 -41.03
CA GLN A 339 30.96 -13.23 -41.18
C GLN A 339 32.08 -12.36 -40.60
N VAL A 340 33.23 -13.00 -40.31
CA VAL A 340 34.45 -12.28 -39.95
C VAL A 340 34.84 -11.35 -41.10
N GLY A 341 35.18 -10.10 -40.77
CA GLY A 341 35.44 -9.01 -41.71
C GLY A 341 34.23 -8.12 -41.99
N ASP A 342 33.04 -8.46 -41.46
CA ASP A 342 31.86 -7.63 -41.71
C ASP A 342 31.89 -6.28 -40.99
N LEU A 343 31.40 -5.24 -41.67
CA LEU A 343 31.19 -3.92 -41.09
C LEU A 343 29.83 -3.88 -40.39
N VAL A 344 29.81 -3.56 -39.10
CA VAL A 344 28.60 -3.58 -38.29
C VAL A 344 28.43 -2.30 -37.49
N GLU A 345 27.19 -1.86 -37.34
CA GLU A 345 26.82 -0.78 -36.44
C GLU A 345 26.42 -1.36 -35.09
N VAL A 346 27.06 -0.86 -34.03
CA VAL A 346 26.89 -1.35 -32.66
C VAL A 346 26.69 -0.21 -31.66
N PRO A 347 25.94 -0.43 -30.57
CA PRO A 347 25.72 0.60 -29.55
C PRO A 347 26.93 0.76 -28.62
N LEU A 348 27.24 2.00 -28.24
CA LEU A 348 28.33 2.40 -27.36
C LEU A 348 27.82 3.31 -26.22
N GLY A 349 28.47 3.26 -25.04
CA GLY A 349 28.11 4.09 -23.87
C GLY A 349 27.03 3.50 -22.95
N TYR A 350 26.82 4.14 -21.80
CA TYR A 350 25.75 3.79 -20.85
C TYR A 350 24.38 4.09 -21.48
N ALA A 351 23.41 3.20 -21.31
CA ALA A 351 22.06 3.28 -21.91
C ALA A 351 21.97 3.28 -23.46
N ASN A 352 23.00 2.83 -24.17
CA ASN A 352 22.99 2.71 -25.66
C ASN A 352 22.77 4.06 -26.40
N SER A 353 23.16 5.17 -25.77
CA SER A 353 22.90 6.53 -26.26
C SER A 353 23.61 6.92 -27.56
N PHE A 354 24.59 6.14 -28.01
CA PHE A 354 25.33 6.36 -29.26
C PHE A 354 25.53 5.05 -30.00
N SER A 355 25.61 5.10 -31.34
CA SER A 355 26.08 3.98 -32.16
C SER A 355 27.43 4.32 -32.80
N THR A 356 28.22 3.29 -33.08
CA THR A 356 29.47 3.41 -33.82
C THR A 356 29.64 2.21 -34.76
N ILE A 357 30.58 2.33 -35.68
CA ILE A 357 30.89 1.31 -36.68
C ILE A 357 32.12 0.52 -36.22
N GLY A 358 32.02 -0.80 -36.22
CA GLY A 358 33.13 -1.70 -35.93
C GLY A 358 33.25 -2.82 -36.97
N TYR A 359 34.38 -3.53 -36.90
CA TYR A 359 34.68 -4.68 -37.74
C TYR A 359 34.53 -5.97 -36.94
N VAL A 360 33.86 -6.97 -37.52
CA VAL A 360 33.71 -8.28 -36.89
C VAL A 360 35.01 -9.08 -37.00
N GLU A 361 35.66 -9.35 -35.88
CA GLU A 361 36.90 -10.14 -35.79
C GLU A 361 36.64 -11.62 -35.53
N THR A 362 35.60 -11.96 -34.77
CA THR A 362 35.22 -13.34 -34.46
C THR A 362 33.72 -13.54 -34.56
N VAL A 363 33.29 -14.76 -34.93
CA VAL A 363 31.88 -15.18 -34.94
C VAL A 363 31.83 -16.58 -34.32
N GLU A 364 31.24 -16.68 -33.14
CA GLU A 364 31.23 -17.90 -32.35
C GLU A 364 29.81 -18.25 -31.91
N MET A 365 29.52 -19.53 -31.73
CA MET A 365 28.21 -20.01 -31.29
C MET A 365 28.30 -20.64 -29.91
N TYR A 366 27.67 -19.99 -28.95
CA TYR A 366 27.64 -20.46 -27.57
C TYR A 366 26.24 -20.98 -27.21
N ALA A 367 26.18 -22.04 -26.40
CA ALA A 367 24.94 -22.27 -25.65
C ALA A 367 24.81 -21.14 -24.62
N PRO A 368 23.59 -20.69 -24.23
CA PRO A 368 23.42 -19.59 -23.29
C PRO A 368 24.16 -19.75 -21.94
N LYS A 369 24.53 -20.99 -21.57
CA LYS A 369 25.24 -21.34 -20.33
C LYS A 369 26.76 -21.30 -20.46
N ASP A 370 27.28 -21.24 -21.68
CA ASP A 370 28.70 -21.39 -22.02
C ASP A 370 29.31 -20.08 -22.53
N VAL A 371 28.56 -18.96 -22.48
CA VAL A 371 29.02 -17.65 -22.95
C VAL A 371 30.11 -17.13 -22.00
N PRO A 372 31.28 -16.68 -22.51
CA PRO A 372 32.43 -16.31 -21.68
C PRO A 372 32.28 -14.96 -20.94
N PHE A 373 31.11 -14.32 -21.01
CA PHE A 373 30.79 -13.06 -20.35
C PHE A 373 29.31 -13.01 -19.92
N PRO A 374 28.93 -12.14 -18.96
CA PRO A 374 27.55 -12.02 -18.51
C PRO A 374 26.62 -11.60 -19.67
N MET A 375 25.68 -12.47 -20.04
CA MET A 375 24.69 -12.19 -21.09
C MET A 375 23.81 -10.97 -20.78
N GLU A 376 23.63 -10.68 -19.49
CA GLU A 376 22.80 -9.57 -18.98
C GLU A 376 23.35 -8.18 -19.34
N SER A 377 24.66 -8.06 -19.61
CA SER A 377 25.31 -6.82 -20.04
C SER A 377 25.65 -6.79 -21.54
N ALA A 378 25.32 -7.86 -22.26
CA ALA A 378 25.68 -8.04 -23.65
C ALA A 378 24.77 -7.22 -24.57
N LYS A 379 25.38 -6.46 -25.48
CA LYS A 379 24.67 -5.56 -26.39
C LYS A 379 24.44 -6.21 -27.75
N TYR A 380 23.37 -5.83 -28.43
CA TYR A 380 23.04 -6.37 -29.76
C TYR A 380 23.68 -5.56 -30.88
N ILE A 381 24.12 -6.24 -31.95
CA ILE A 381 24.45 -5.58 -33.23
C ILE A 381 23.16 -4.98 -33.81
N LEU A 382 23.20 -3.68 -34.16
CA LEU A 382 22.04 -2.97 -34.68
C LEU A 382 21.85 -3.28 -36.17
N HIS A 383 22.91 -3.10 -36.97
CA HIS A 383 22.86 -3.26 -38.42
C HIS A 383 24.17 -3.84 -38.97
N VAL A 384 24.07 -4.61 -40.07
CA VAL A 384 25.21 -5.00 -40.90
C VAL A 384 25.27 -4.03 -42.07
N LEU A 385 26.40 -3.36 -42.25
CA LEU A 385 26.55 -2.28 -43.22
C LEU A 385 27.13 -2.76 -44.55
N ASN A 386 27.66 -3.98 -44.60
CA ASN A 386 28.08 -4.61 -45.84
C ASN A 386 26.86 -5.04 -46.67
N ARG A 387 26.67 -4.39 -47.83
CA ARG A 387 25.85 -4.94 -48.91
C ARG A 387 26.72 -5.94 -49.69
N HIS A 388 26.34 -7.21 -49.67
CA HIS A 388 26.70 -8.13 -50.76
C HIS A 388 25.92 -7.79 -52.02
#